data_AF-A0A819K2D7-F1
#
_entry.id   AF-A0A819K2D7-F1
#
_cell.length_a   1.000
_cell.length_b   1.000
_cell.length_c   1.000
_cell.angle_alpha   90.00
_cell.angle_beta   90.00
_cell.angle_gamma   90.00
#
_symmetry.space_group_name_H-M   'P 1'
#
loop_
_entity.id
_entity.type
_entity.pdbx_description
1 polymer ?
#
loop_
_entity_poly.entity_id
_entity_poly.type
_entity_poly.pdbx_seq_one_letter_code
_entity_poly.pdbx_strand_id
1 'polypeptide(L)'
;PILTVIYSLKYRVHLQSDQTVLIHAATGAAGQMCIQYCQYIGARVIATAGTEEKRRFLREYYGIEHVFNSRDASFVNDIRQILPQGVDVIVNSLSGNLLKESIKLLAYHGHFIEWGKRDIYHDNNLSMFQLRSDCSFHVIGFISLADHVSPLIRRMLEEAIDLFVQRKLRAVEPTVTYEPSQVIEALLRCNSGQVMGKTVFRISSSDQPLNINKKQSNSLLEVVSDNTMFPSEVCNQGTILISGGCGGLGLTMSRWMIEQRGVKHIALMSRRTLVELEQPSNPQYDDWLRLKRTTTEYNAHVDVVQADVTNFQQLHDLIERFQKTSYPIRGIIHSAVVAEDRTLNNLTQEHLSLVLPPKVRGA
;
A
#
# COMPACT_ATOMS: atom_id res chain seq x y z
N PRO A 1 2.49 -13.80 -8.50
CA PRO A 1 2.31 -14.03 -9.95
C PRO A 1 1.57 -15.34 -10.23
N ILE A 2 2.02 -16.47 -9.68
CA ILE A 2 1.39 -17.77 -9.91
C ILE A 2 -0.09 -17.84 -9.50
N LEU A 3 -0.48 -17.23 -8.37
CA LEU A 3 -1.89 -17.23 -7.95
C LEU A 3 -2.80 -16.50 -8.94
N THR A 4 -2.32 -15.40 -9.54
CA THR A 4 -3.04 -14.70 -10.61
C THR A 4 -3.25 -15.62 -11.81
N VAL A 5 -2.23 -16.40 -12.18
CA VAL A 5 -2.29 -17.36 -13.29
C VAL A 5 -3.26 -18.50 -12.99
N ILE A 6 -3.16 -19.15 -11.84
CA ILE A 6 -4.06 -20.24 -11.43
C ILE A 6 -5.51 -19.73 -11.40
N TYR A 7 -5.76 -18.57 -10.77
CA TYR A 7 -7.09 -17.99 -10.73
C TYR A 7 -7.63 -17.73 -12.14
N SER A 8 -6.84 -17.08 -13.02
CA SER A 8 -7.27 -16.77 -14.39
C SER A 8 -7.52 -18.02 -15.24
N LEU A 9 -6.57 -18.95 -15.29
CA LEU A 9 -6.63 -20.07 -16.23
C LEU A 9 -7.47 -21.24 -15.70
N LYS A 10 -7.34 -21.60 -14.43
CA LYS A 10 -8.07 -22.73 -13.85
C LYS A 10 -9.50 -22.37 -13.44
N TYR A 11 -9.66 -21.28 -12.69
CA TYR A 11 -10.94 -20.96 -12.05
C TYR A 11 -11.86 -20.08 -12.89
N ARG A 12 -11.32 -19.27 -13.80
CA ARG A 12 -12.12 -18.35 -14.62
C ARG A 12 -12.36 -18.86 -16.03
N VAL A 13 -11.34 -19.47 -16.63
CA VAL A 13 -11.38 -19.94 -18.01
C VAL A 13 -11.49 -21.46 -18.13
N HIS A 14 -11.12 -22.23 -17.10
CA HIS A 14 -11.08 -23.69 -17.15
C HIS A 14 -10.25 -24.20 -18.34
N LEU A 15 -9.02 -23.68 -18.49
CA LEU A 15 -8.10 -24.00 -19.58
C LEU A 15 -7.93 -25.52 -19.77
N GLN A 16 -8.06 -25.97 -21.01
CA GLN A 16 -7.86 -27.36 -21.44
C GLN A 16 -6.53 -27.52 -22.20
N SER A 17 -6.04 -28.75 -22.29
CA SER A 17 -4.74 -29.08 -22.90
C SER A 17 -4.72 -28.95 -24.43
N ASP A 18 -5.87 -29.03 -25.09
CA ASP A 18 -6.01 -28.92 -26.54
C ASP A 18 -6.14 -27.46 -27.03
N GLN A 19 -6.22 -26.51 -26.10
CA GLN A 19 -6.40 -25.08 -26.40
C GLN A 19 -5.08 -24.37 -26.68
N THR A 20 -5.16 -23.32 -27.50
CA THR A 20 -4.06 -22.39 -27.77
C THR A 20 -4.21 -21.12 -26.94
N VAL A 21 -3.11 -20.68 -26.32
CA VAL A 21 -3.05 -19.51 -25.43
C VAL A 21 -2.08 -18.46 -25.98
N LEU A 22 -2.58 -17.25 -26.22
CA LEU A 22 -1.78 -16.07 -26.54
C LEU A 22 -1.45 -15.29 -25.28
N ILE A 23 -0.17 -15.16 -24.96
CA ILE A 23 0.30 -14.45 -23.77
C ILE A 23 1.01 -13.17 -24.19
N HIS A 24 0.42 -12.02 -23.88
CA HIS A 24 1.03 -10.73 -24.18
C HIS A 24 2.09 -10.33 -23.14
N ALA A 25 3.11 -9.59 -23.60
CA ALA A 25 4.22 -9.10 -22.78
C ALA A 25 4.84 -10.19 -21.89
N ALA A 26 5.06 -11.38 -22.47
CA ALA A 26 5.22 -12.61 -21.71
C ALA A 26 6.54 -12.74 -20.94
N THR A 27 7.49 -11.81 -21.13
CA THR A 27 8.78 -11.82 -20.43
C THR A 27 8.72 -11.30 -19.00
N GLY A 28 7.62 -10.70 -18.55
CA GLY A 28 7.43 -10.34 -17.15
C GLY A 28 7.13 -11.56 -16.27
N ALA A 29 7.26 -11.41 -14.94
CA ALA A 29 7.05 -12.52 -14.00
C ALA A 29 5.67 -13.23 -14.14
N ALA A 30 4.59 -12.48 -14.38
CA ALA A 30 3.26 -13.08 -14.57
C ALA A 30 3.17 -13.85 -15.89
N GLY A 31 3.70 -13.29 -16.98
CA GLY A 31 3.75 -13.94 -18.30
C GLY A 31 4.56 -15.24 -18.26
N GLN A 32 5.73 -15.22 -17.61
CA GLN A 32 6.55 -16.41 -17.43
C GLN A 32 5.86 -17.51 -16.63
N MET A 33 5.17 -17.15 -15.55
CA MET A 33 4.36 -18.12 -14.78
C MET A 33 3.19 -18.65 -15.60
N CYS A 34 2.58 -17.81 -16.44
CA CYS A 34 1.53 -18.20 -17.36
C CYS A 34 2.01 -19.23 -18.38
N ILE A 35 3.17 -18.99 -19.01
CA ILE A 35 3.78 -19.92 -19.95
C ILE A 35 3.99 -21.29 -19.30
N GLN A 36 4.64 -21.31 -18.14
CA GLN A 36 4.93 -22.56 -17.43
C GLN A 36 3.65 -23.30 -17.03
N TYR A 37 2.62 -22.57 -16.59
CA TYR A 37 1.34 -23.18 -16.23
C TYR A 37 0.62 -23.75 -17.47
N CYS A 38 0.59 -23.04 -18.60
CA CYS A 38 0.04 -23.57 -19.84
C CYS A 38 0.78 -24.82 -20.32
N GLN A 39 2.12 -24.81 -20.25
CA GLN A 39 2.96 -25.97 -20.59
C GLN A 39 2.71 -27.16 -19.65
N TYR A 40 2.50 -26.91 -18.36
CA TYR A 40 2.13 -27.94 -17.39
C TYR A 40 0.77 -28.58 -17.72
N ILE A 41 -0.22 -27.78 -18.14
CA ILE A 41 -1.52 -28.27 -18.60
C ILE A 41 -1.43 -29.01 -19.95
N GLY A 42 -0.44 -28.67 -20.78
CA GLY A 42 -0.27 -29.20 -22.13
C GLY A 42 -0.84 -28.31 -23.23
N ALA A 43 -1.34 -27.11 -22.89
CA ALA A 43 -1.88 -26.15 -23.83
C ALA A 43 -0.80 -25.56 -24.74
N ARG A 44 -1.14 -25.27 -26.00
CA ARG A 44 -0.22 -24.65 -26.97
C ARG A 44 -0.02 -23.18 -26.62
N VAL A 45 1.23 -22.74 -26.46
CA VAL A 45 1.54 -21.34 -26.13
C VAL A 45 2.07 -20.59 -27.35
N ILE A 46 1.52 -19.40 -27.59
CA ILE A 46 2.12 -18.37 -28.42
C ILE A 46 2.28 -17.08 -27.58
N ALA A 47 3.27 -16.25 -27.88
CA ALA A 47 3.59 -15.12 -27.02
C ALA A 47 3.92 -13.84 -27.78
N THR A 48 3.85 -12.69 -27.10
CA THR A 48 4.40 -11.44 -27.61
C THR A 48 5.41 -10.82 -26.65
N ALA A 49 6.42 -10.14 -27.22
CA ALA A 49 7.40 -9.38 -26.47
C ALA A 49 7.97 -8.19 -27.28
N GLY A 50 8.37 -7.13 -26.57
CA GLY A 50 8.63 -5.83 -27.20
C GLY A 50 10.01 -5.65 -27.85
N THR A 51 11.01 -6.45 -27.49
CA THR A 51 12.37 -6.38 -28.08
C THR A 51 12.82 -7.75 -28.56
N GLU A 52 13.82 -7.80 -29.43
CA GLU A 52 14.29 -9.08 -29.97
C GLU A 52 14.99 -9.93 -28.91
N GLU A 53 15.70 -9.31 -27.97
CA GLU A 53 16.31 -10.00 -26.84
C GLU A 53 15.23 -10.70 -26.00
N LYS A 54 14.12 -9.98 -25.74
CA LYS A 54 12.97 -10.53 -25.01
C LYS A 54 12.29 -11.67 -25.77
N ARG A 55 12.16 -11.55 -27.10
CA ARG A 55 11.56 -12.61 -27.93
C ARG A 55 12.45 -13.83 -28.01
N ARG A 56 13.76 -13.66 -28.22
CA ARG A 56 14.76 -14.73 -28.19
C ARG A 56 14.74 -15.49 -26.88
N PHE A 57 14.70 -14.77 -25.75
CA PHE A 57 14.57 -15.39 -24.43
C PHE A 57 13.36 -16.33 -24.34
N LEU A 58 12.18 -15.93 -24.84
CA LEU A 58 10.99 -16.79 -24.84
C LEU A 58 11.15 -18.04 -25.73
N ARG A 59 11.82 -17.90 -26.89
CA ARG A 59 12.09 -19.04 -27.79
C ARG A 59 13.10 -20.01 -27.18
N GLU A 60 14.23 -19.51 -26.71
CA GLU A 60 15.35 -20.34 -26.24
C GLU A 60 15.11 -20.91 -24.83
N TYR A 61 14.61 -20.10 -23.90
CA TYR A 61 14.49 -20.51 -22.49
C TYR A 61 13.19 -21.28 -22.20
N TYR A 62 12.09 -20.92 -22.88
CA TYR A 62 10.79 -21.56 -22.70
C TYR A 62 10.37 -22.47 -23.87
N GLY A 63 11.11 -22.50 -24.98
CA GLY A 63 10.77 -23.36 -26.12
C GLY A 63 9.51 -22.92 -26.86
N ILE A 64 9.14 -21.63 -26.78
CA ILE A 64 7.96 -21.13 -27.49
C ILE A 64 8.30 -20.92 -28.96
N GLU A 65 7.68 -21.69 -29.85
CA GLU A 65 7.93 -21.64 -31.29
C GLU A 65 7.55 -20.27 -31.90
N HIS A 66 6.37 -19.75 -31.56
CA HIS A 66 5.84 -18.52 -32.14
C HIS A 66 5.84 -17.37 -31.12
N VAL A 67 6.74 -16.41 -31.35
CA VAL A 67 6.88 -15.20 -30.52
C VAL A 67 6.88 -13.96 -31.40
N PHE A 68 5.91 -13.08 -31.20
CA PHE A 68 5.64 -11.89 -32.02
C PHE A 68 5.97 -10.57 -31.32
N ASN A 69 5.93 -9.46 -32.06
CA ASN A 69 6.11 -8.12 -31.51
C ASN A 69 4.91 -7.72 -30.63
N SER A 70 5.17 -7.01 -29.52
CA SER A 70 4.13 -6.51 -28.62
C SER A 70 3.97 -4.98 -28.64
N ARG A 71 4.73 -4.26 -29.48
CA ARG A 71 4.75 -2.79 -29.51
C ARG A 71 3.82 -2.16 -30.53
N ASP A 72 3.35 -2.94 -31.48
CA ASP A 72 2.41 -2.52 -32.51
C ASP A 72 1.47 -3.68 -32.86
N ALA A 73 0.53 -3.44 -33.77
CA ALA A 73 -0.51 -4.42 -34.14
C ALA A 73 -0.06 -5.47 -35.16
N SER A 74 1.22 -5.53 -35.55
CA SER A 74 1.73 -6.50 -36.54
C SER A 74 1.42 -7.96 -36.15
N PHE A 75 1.43 -8.27 -34.84
CA PHE A 75 1.13 -9.60 -34.32
C PHE A 75 -0.24 -10.13 -34.78
N VAL A 76 -1.22 -9.27 -35.11
CA VAL A 76 -2.53 -9.73 -35.56
C VAL A 76 -2.42 -10.48 -36.88
N ASN A 77 -1.70 -9.91 -37.85
CA ASN A 77 -1.54 -10.53 -39.16
C ASN A 77 -0.66 -11.77 -39.07
N ASP A 78 0.43 -11.69 -38.30
CA ASP A 78 1.37 -12.81 -38.14
C ASP A 78 0.70 -14.01 -37.46
N ILE A 79 -0.14 -13.77 -36.43
CA ILE A 79 -0.89 -14.84 -35.76
C ILE A 79 -1.93 -15.43 -36.70
N ARG A 80 -2.65 -14.63 -37.49
CA ARG A 80 -3.64 -15.14 -38.45
C ARG A 80 -3.04 -15.99 -39.56
N GLN A 81 -1.77 -15.80 -39.90
CA GLN A 81 -1.09 -16.66 -40.88
C GLN A 81 -0.90 -18.08 -40.36
N ILE A 82 -0.65 -18.24 -39.06
CA ILE A 82 -0.41 -19.56 -38.44
C ILE A 82 -1.66 -20.16 -37.78
N LEU A 83 -2.62 -19.32 -37.40
CA LEU A 83 -3.88 -19.66 -36.75
C LEU A 83 -5.02 -18.84 -37.35
N PRO A 84 -5.48 -19.17 -38.58
CA PRO A 84 -6.55 -18.42 -39.26
C PRO A 84 -7.86 -18.36 -38.46
N GLN A 85 -8.12 -19.37 -37.63
CA GLN A 85 -9.28 -19.48 -36.76
C GLN A 85 -9.20 -18.63 -35.48
N GLY A 86 -8.03 -18.05 -35.18
CA GLY A 86 -7.78 -17.33 -33.94
C GLY A 86 -7.23 -18.20 -32.81
N VAL A 87 -7.37 -17.71 -31.58
CA VAL A 87 -6.79 -18.26 -30.35
C VAL A 87 -7.89 -18.48 -29.31
N ASP A 88 -7.86 -19.62 -28.64
CA ASP A 88 -8.88 -20.01 -27.65
C ASP A 88 -8.82 -19.13 -26.40
N VAL A 89 -7.62 -18.82 -25.92
CA VAL A 89 -7.43 -18.00 -24.71
C VAL A 89 -6.41 -16.88 -24.97
N ILE A 90 -6.79 -15.64 -24.67
CA ILE A 90 -5.88 -14.49 -24.75
C ILE A 90 -5.64 -13.95 -23.34
N VAL A 91 -4.40 -13.95 -22.89
CA VAL A 91 -3.96 -13.33 -21.64
C VAL A 91 -3.37 -11.96 -21.97
N ASN A 92 -4.19 -10.93 -21.82
CA ASN A 92 -3.87 -9.57 -22.19
C ASN A 92 -3.33 -8.75 -21.00
N SER A 93 -2.28 -7.98 -21.30
CA SER A 93 -1.78 -6.88 -20.48
C SER A 93 -1.43 -5.65 -21.33
N LEU A 94 -1.75 -5.67 -22.62
CA LEU A 94 -1.64 -4.52 -23.51
C LEU A 94 -2.86 -3.63 -23.33
N SER A 95 -2.81 -2.43 -23.91
CA SER A 95 -3.78 -1.40 -23.61
C SER A 95 -4.04 -0.48 -24.80
N GLY A 96 -5.14 0.26 -24.77
CA GLY A 96 -5.58 1.10 -25.88
C GLY A 96 -5.84 0.30 -27.16
N ASN A 97 -5.30 0.76 -28.30
CA ASN A 97 -5.53 0.11 -29.58
C ASN A 97 -5.06 -1.35 -29.60
N LEU A 98 -3.94 -1.69 -28.93
CA LEU A 98 -3.43 -3.05 -28.93
C LEU A 98 -4.37 -4.04 -28.24
N LEU A 99 -5.09 -3.62 -27.19
CA LEU A 99 -6.16 -4.42 -26.59
C LEU A 99 -7.28 -4.68 -27.60
N LYS A 100 -7.72 -3.63 -28.31
CA LYS A 100 -8.78 -3.71 -29.34
C LYS A 100 -8.36 -4.57 -30.54
N GLU A 101 -7.08 -4.63 -30.86
CA GLU A 101 -6.55 -5.52 -31.88
C GLU A 101 -6.43 -6.96 -31.38
N SER A 102 -6.04 -7.15 -30.13
CA SER A 102 -5.91 -8.48 -29.50
C SER A 102 -7.24 -9.22 -29.46
N ILE A 103 -8.34 -8.54 -29.10
CA ILE A 103 -9.66 -9.20 -29.02
C ILE A 103 -10.15 -9.74 -30.37
N LYS A 104 -9.69 -9.18 -31.50
CA LYS A 104 -10.02 -9.66 -32.86
C LYS A 104 -9.37 -11.01 -33.21
N LEU A 105 -8.47 -11.50 -32.36
CA LEU A 105 -7.81 -12.80 -32.50
C LEU A 105 -8.53 -13.91 -31.73
N LEU A 106 -9.61 -13.63 -31.01
CA LEU A 106 -10.37 -14.69 -30.34
C LEU A 106 -10.97 -15.66 -31.37
N ALA A 107 -10.74 -16.95 -31.12
CA ALA A 107 -11.48 -18.01 -31.77
C ALA A 107 -12.94 -18.06 -31.28
N TYR A 108 -13.78 -18.85 -31.94
CA TYR A 108 -15.13 -19.15 -31.44
C TYR A 108 -15.06 -19.75 -30.05
N HIS A 109 -15.97 -19.35 -29.17
CA HIS A 109 -16.01 -19.71 -27.75
C HIS A 109 -14.77 -19.24 -26.95
N GLY A 110 -13.98 -18.34 -27.52
CA GLY A 110 -12.72 -17.92 -26.93
C GLY A 110 -12.88 -17.08 -25.65
N HIS A 111 -11.85 -17.10 -24.82
CA HIS A 111 -11.79 -16.39 -23.56
C HIS A 111 -10.71 -15.32 -23.57
N PHE A 112 -11.12 -14.08 -23.35
CA PHE A 112 -10.21 -12.95 -23.17
C PHE A 112 -10.01 -12.67 -21.68
N ILE A 113 -8.78 -12.81 -21.19
CA ILE A 113 -8.38 -12.48 -19.82
C ILE A 113 -7.70 -11.12 -19.84
N GLU A 114 -8.29 -10.14 -19.17
CA GLU A 114 -7.73 -8.80 -19.00
C GLU A 114 -7.05 -8.69 -17.62
N TRP A 115 -5.71 -8.62 -17.63
CA TRP A 115 -4.90 -8.29 -16.44
C TRP A 115 -4.59 -6.79 -16.35
N GLY A 116 -4.66 -6.07 -17.45
CA GLY A 116 -4.47 -4.63 -17.49
C GLY A 116 -5.61 -3.90 -16.78
N LYS A 117 -5.24 -2.80 -16.13
CA LYS A 117 -6.21 -1.93 -15.43
C LYS A 117 -6.44 -0.62 -16.17
N ARG A 118 -5.49 -0.18 -16.99
CA ARG A 118 -5.50 1.16 -17.58
C ARG A 118 -6.80 1.46 -18.32
N ASP A 119 -7.20 0.63 -19.27
CA ASP A 119 -8.42 0.86 -20.05
C ASP A 119 -9.71 0.80 -19.21
N ILE A 120 -9.76 -0.07 -18.21
CA ILE A 120 -10.92 -0.20 -17.30
C ILE A 120 -11.10 1.06 -16.44
N TYR A 121 -10.02 1.55 -15.81
CA TYR A 121 -10.09 2.73 -14.94
C TYR A 121 -10.25 4.04 -15.72
N HIS A 122 -10.04 4.03 -17.04
CA HIS A 122 -10.29 5.15 -17.93
C HIS A 122 -11.64 5.07 -18.66
N ASP A 123 -12.49 4.09 -18.34
CA ASP A 123 -13.81 3.90 -18.97
C ASP A 123 -13.74 3.81 -20.52
N ASN A 124 -12.73 3.11 -21.02
CA ASN A 124 -12.55 2.96 -22.47
C ASN A 124 -13.57 1.96 -23.05
N ASN A 125 -14.16 2.33 -24.20
CA ASN A 125 -15.13 1.50 -24.90
C ASN A 125 -14.50 0.24 -25.55
N LEU A 126 -15.19 -0.90 -25.37
CA LEU A 126 -14.92 -2.17 -26.04
C LEU A 126 -16.05 -2.52 -27.02
N SER A 127 -15.71 -3.02 -28.21
CA SER A 127 -16.71 -3.39 -29.22
C SER A 127 -17.37 -4.74 -28.87
N MET A 128 -18.67 -4.70 -28.58
CA MET A 128 -19.47 -5.92 -28.32
C MET A 128 -19.51 -6.89 -29.50
N PHE A 129 -19.33 -6.40 -30.73
CA PHE A 129 -19.29 -7.23 -31.93
C PHE A 129 -18.22 -8.32 -31.84
N GLN A 130 -17.12 -8.08 -31.13
CA GLN A 130 -16.04 -9.07 -30.99
C GLN A 130 -16.43 -10.26 -30.09
N LEU A 131 -17.50 -10.12 -29.29
CA LEU A 131 -18.00 -11.18 -28.42
C LEU A 131 -19.10 -12.05 -29.06
N ARG A 132 -19.52 -11.72 -30.29
CA ARG A 132 -20.64 -12.38 -31.00
C ARG A 132 -20.47 -13.88 -31.22
N SER A 133 -19.25 -14.39 -31.14
CA SER A 133 -18.88 -15.79 -31.38
C SER A 133 -18.87 -16.60 -30.08
N ASP A 134 -19.83 -16.34 -29.19
CA ASP A 134 -19.93 -16.90 -27.84
C ASP A 134 -18.67 -16.73 -26.99
N CYS A 135 -17.94 -15.63 -27.22
CA CYS A 135 -16.70 -15.34 -26.50
C CYS A 135 -16.99 -14.70 -25.14
N SER A 136 -16.08 -14.89 -24.18
CA SER A 136 -16.16 -14.28 -22.85
C SER A 136 -15.03 -13.29 -22.59
N PHE A 137 -15.32 -12.21 -21.87
CA PHE A 137 -14.33 -11.22 -21.42
C PHE A 137 -14.22 -11.23 -19.90
N HIS A 138 -13.04 -11.51 -19.36
CA HIS A 138 -12.78 -11.69 -17.94
C HIS A 138 -11.83 -10.61 -17.42
N VAL A 139 -12.33 -9.68 -16.62
CA VAL A 139 -11.49 -8.72 -15.87
C VAL A 139 -10.99 -9.39 -14.60
N ILE A 140 -9.66 -9.45 -14.43
CA ILE A 140 -9.04 -10.14 -13.29
C ILE A 140 -8.27 -9.15 -12.41
N GLY A 141 -8.84 -8.86 -11.24
CA GLY A 141 -8.17 -8.12 -10.17
C GLY A 141 -7.85 -9.04 -8.98
N PHE A 142 -6.61 -9.51 -8.85
CA PHE A 142 -6.26 -10.38 -7.71
C PHE A 142 -6.29 -9.64 -6.35
N ILE A 143 -6.09 -8.32 -6.35
CA ILE A 143 -6.09 -7.51 -5.11
C ILE A 143 -7.43 -7.60 -4.38
N SER A 144 -8.56 -7.51 -5.09
CA SER A 144 -9.88 -7.58 -4.48
C SER A 144 -10.22 -8.96 -3.91
N LEU A 145 -9.52 -10.01 -4.33
CA LEU A 145 -9.62 -11.34 -3.71
C LEU A 145 -8.81 -11.40 -2.41
N ALA A 146 -7.70 -10.68 -2.32
CA ALA A 146 -6.75 -10.75 -1.20
C ALA A 146 -7.20 -9.97 0.04
N ASP A 147 -8.12 -9.01 -0.09
CA ASP A 147 -8.64 -8.20 1.02
C ASP A 147 -9.37 -9.05 2.10
N HIS A 148 -9.75 -10.29 1.76
CA HIS A 148 -10.22 -11.30 2.71
C HIS A 148 -9.55 -12.64 2.40
N VAL A 149 -8.93 -13.29 3.40
CA VAL A 149 -8.36 -14.64 3.23
C VAL A 149 -9.49 -15.64 3.01
N SER A 150 -9.86 -15.81 1.74
CA SER A 150 -10.89 -16.75 1.31
C SER A 150 -10.34 -18.19 1.30
N PRO A 151 -11.18 -19.22 1.59
CA PRO A 151 -10.83 -20.62 1.36
C PRO A 151 -10.31 -20.89 -0.06
N LEU A 152 -10.72 -20.09 -1.05
CA LEU A 152 -10.19 -20.18 -2.41
C LEU A 152 -8.70 -19.81 -2.49
N ILE A 153 -8.26 -18.74 -1.83
CA ILE A 153 -6.85 -18.33 -1.83
C ILE A 153 -5.99 -19.40 -1.20
N ARG A 154 -6.45 -19.98 -0.07
CA ARG A 154 -5.74 -21.06 0.60
C ARG A 154 -5.54 -22.27 -0.33
N ARG A 155 -6.60 -22.72 -1.01
CA ARG A 155 -6.49 -23.83 -1.99
C ARG A 155 -5.52 -23.51 -3.12
N MET A 156 -5.58 -22.31 -3.69
CA MET A 156 -4.65 -21.89 -4.75
C MET A 156 -3.20 -21.80 -4.27
N LEU A 157 -2.97 -21.40 -3.02
CA LEU A 157 -1.64 -21.38 -2.40
C LEU A 157 -1.09 -22.79 -2.20
N GLU A 158 -1.89 -23.70 -1.64
CA GLU A 158 -1.53 -25.11 -1.45
C GLU A 158 -1.17 -25.75 -2.81
N GLU A 159 -2.02 -25.56 -3.82
CA GLU A 159 -1.75 -26.04 -5.18
C GLU A 159 -0.49 -25.41 -5.79
N ALA A 160 -0.29 -24.10 -5.64
CA ALA A 160 0.90 -23.44 -6.16
C ALA A 160 2.17 -24.02 -5.53
N ILE A 161 2.17 -24.24 -4.20
CA ILE A 161 3.30 -24.85 -3.49
C ILE A 161 3.59 -26.25 -4.03
N ASP A 162 2.56 -27.09 -4.19
CA ASP A 162 2.71 -28.44 -4.72
C ASP A 162 3.35 -28.45 -6.12
N LEU A 163 2.94 -27.53 -7.00
CA LEU A 163 3.51 -27.42 -8.35
C LEU A 163 5.01 -27.06 -8.33
N PHE A 164 5.46 -26.25 -7.37
CA PHE A 164 6.89 -25.96 -7.20
C PHE A 164 7.65 -27.12 -6.56
N VAL A 165 7.10 -27.74 -5.52
CA VAL A 165 7.71 -28.89 -4.82
C VAL A 165 7.90 -30.07 -5.78
N GLN A 166 6.90 -30.35 -6.62
CA GLN A 166 6.96 -31.39 -7.64
C GLN A 166 7.78 -31.00 -8.87
N ARG A 167 8.40 -29.81 -8.88
CA ARG A 167 9.20 -29.26 -9.98
C ARG A 167 8.44 -29.19 -11.32
N LYS A 168 7.12 -29.07 -11.26
CA LYS A 168 6.27 -28.80 -12.43
C LYS A 168 6.41 -27.35 -12.88
N LEU A 169 6.67 -26.45 -11.93
CA LEU A 169 7.00 -25.06 -12.18
C LEU A 169 8.37 -24.72 -11.57
N ARG A 170 9.07 -23.76 -12.16
CA ARG A 170 10.34 -23.20 -11.69
C ARG A 170 10.21 -21.69 -11.46
N ALA A 171 11.16 -21.14 -10.70
CA ALA A 171 11.25 -19.69 -10.48
C ALA A 171 11.29 -18.92 -11.82
N VAL A 172 10.85 -17.66 -11.78
CA VAL A 172 10.93 -16.75 -12.92
C VAL A 172 12.37 -16.27 -13.15
N GLU A 173 12.76 -16.08 -14.40
CA GLU A 173 14.10 -15.66 -14.78
C GLU A 173 14.12 -14.42 -15.69
N PRO A 174 15.02 -13.44 -15.49
CA PRO A 174 15.91 -13.33 -14.35
C PRO A 174 15.15 -12.92 -13.08
N THR A 175 15.53 -13.50 -11.94
CA THR A 175 15.23 -12.91 -10.64
C THR A 175 16.36 -11.94 -10.26
N VAL A 176 16.12 -10.63 -10.44
CA VAL A 176 17.11 -9.59 -10.12
C VAL A 176 16.93 -9.17 -8.67
N THR A 177 17.96 -9.39 -7.87
CA THR A 177 17.95 -9.08 -6.44
C THR A 177 18.62 -7.73 -6.19
N TYR A 178 17.98 -6.89 -5.38
CA TYR A 178 18.46 -5.60 -4.92
C TYR A 178 18.55 -5.58 -3.39
N GLU A 179 19.48 -4.80 -2.85
CA GLU A 179 19.48 -4.48 -1.43
C GLU A 179 18.48 -3.34 -1.12
N PRO A 180 17.97 -3.20 0.12
CA PRO A 180 16.98 -2.18 0.45
C PRO A 180 17.44 -0.75 0.14
N SER A 181 18.75 -0.48 0.25
CA SER A 181 19.37 0.80 -0.11
C SER A 181 19.25 1.14 -1.61
N GLN A 182 18.99 0.16 -2.47
CA GLN A 182 18.89 0.33 -3.92
C GLN A 182 17.44 0.48 -4.42
N VAL A 183 16.49 0.79 -3.52
CA VAL A 183 15.06 0.87 -3.88
C VAL A 183 14.78 1.82 -5.05
N ILE A 184 15.44 2.98 -5.10
CA ILE A 184 15.26 3.96 -6.17
C ILE A 184 15.75 3.39 -7.50
N GLU A 185 16.94 2.78 -7.53
CA GLU A 185 17.53 2.16 -8.72
C GLU A 185 16.60 1.07 -9.28
N ALA A 186 16.11 0.20 -8.39
CA ALA A 186 15.19 -0.87 -8.75
C ALA A 186 13.87 -0.36 -9.33
N LEU A 187 13.28 0.70 -8.73
CA LEU A 187 12.05 1.32 -9.22
C LEU A 187 12.24 2.02 -10.58
N LEU A 188 13.34 2.76 -10.76
CA LEU A 188 13.68 3.39 -12.04
C LEU A 188 13.85 2.34 -13.14
N ARG A 189 14.53 1.23 -12.83
CA ARG A 189 14.65 0.10 -13.75
C ARG A 189 13.29 -0.49 -14.09
N CYS A 190 12.40 -0.71 -13.13
CA CYS A 190 11.04 -1.21 -13.39
C CYS A 190 10.26 -0.27 -14.34
N ASN A 191 10.41 1.04 -14.17
CA ASN A 191 9.71 2.03 -14.99
C ASN A 191 10.22 2.11 -16.45
N SER A 192 11.46 1.66 -16.73
CA SER A 192 12.03 1.66 -18.08
C SER A 192 11.30 0.76 -19.09
N GLY A 193 10.48 -0.18 -18.63
CA GLY A 193 9.85 -1.20 -19.48
C GLY A 193 10.82 -2.26 -20.05
N GLN A 194 12.11 -2.19 -19.69
CA GLN A 194 13.14 -3.12 -20.16
C GLN A 194 13.29 -4.36 -19.29
N VAL A 195 12.67 -4.38 -18.10
CA VAL A 195 12.76 -5.51 -17.17
C VAL A 195 12.17 -6.78 -17.76
N MET A 196 12.84 -7.90 -17.50
CA MET A 196 12.36 -9.27 -17.64
C MET A 196 12.33 -9.92 -16.26
N GLY A 197 11.47 -10.93 -16.08
CA GLY A 197 11.41 -11.69 -14.83
C GLY A 197 10.89 -10.86 -13.66
N LYS A 198 11.58 -10.93 -12.52
CA LYS A 198 11.13 -10.35 -11.25
C LYS A 198 12.24 -9.59 -10.54
N THR A 199 11.91 -8.38 -10.10
CA THR A 199 12.71 -7.61 -9.14
C THR A 199 12.35 -8.05 -7.71
N VAL A 200 13.36 -8.40 -6.92
CA VAL A 200 13.23 -8.83 -5.52
C VAL A 200 14.16 -7.99 -4.66
N PHE A 201 13.72 -7.61 -3.46
CA PHE A 201 14.59 -7.03 -2.45
C PHE A 201 14.97 -8.10 -1.44
N ARG A 202 16.27 -8.26 -1.19
CA ARG A 202 16.75 -9.07 -0.08
C ARG A 202 16.61 -8.26 1.20
N ILE A 203 15.99 -8.86 2.21
CA ILE A 203 15.93 -8.29 3.56
C ILE A 203 16.63 -9.32 4.44
N SER A 204 17.84 -9.03 4.92
CA SER A 204 18.52 -9.94 5.83
C SER A 204 18.05 -9.71 7.26
N SER A 205 17.75 -10.79 7.98
CA SER A 205 17.50 -10.73 9.43
C SER A 205 18.78 -10.41 10.22
N SER A 206 19.96 -10.51 9.58
CA SER A 206 21.26 -10.15 10.14
C SER A 206 21.66 -8.68 9.86
N ASP A 207 20.82 -7.92 9.17
CA ASP A 207 21.02 -6.48 9.04
C ASP A 207 20.72 -5.86 10.40
N GLN A 208 21.74 -5.78 11.25
CA GLN A 208 21.72 -4.85 12.38
C GLN A 208 21.23 -3.50 11.86
N PRO A 209 20.36 -2.78 12.58
CA PRO A 209 19.88 -1.47 12.16
C PRO A 209 21.09 -0.65 11.71
N LEU A 210 21.09 -0.24 10.43
CA LEU A 210 22.19 0.40 9.74
C LEU A 210 22.86 1.41 10.67
N ASN A 211 24.03 1.04 11.20
CA ASN A 211 24.84 1.92 12.02
C ASN A 211 25.58 2.85 11.06
N ILE A 212 24.83 3.81 10.51
CA ILE A 212 25.37 4.82 9.61
C ILE A 212 26.30 5.70 10.46
N ASN A 213 27.60 5.47 10.32
CA ASN A 213 28.61 6.38 10.83
C ASN A 213 28.35 7.78 10.26
N LYS A 214 27.78 8.66 11.09
CA LYS A 214 27.35 10.05 10.84
C LYS A 214 28.38 11.00 10.21
N LYS A 215 29.56 10.55 9.79
CA LYS A 215 30.66 11.43 9.39
C LYS A 215 31.04 11.41 7.91
N GLN A 216 30.55 10.49 7.08
CA GLN A 216 30.92 10.48 5.66
C GLN A 216 29.82 9.92 4.76
N SER A 217 28.81 10.73 4.44
CA SER A 217 28.01 10.48 3.23
C SER A 217 27.17 11.70 2.85
N ASN A 218 27.64 12.45 1.85
CA ASN A 218 26.80 13.33 1.01
C ASN A 218 25.94 12.47 0.04
N SER A 219 25.23 11.47 0.56
CA SER A 219 24.34 10.61 -0.24
C SER A 219 22.92 10.72 0.27
N LEU A 220 22.01 10.99 -0.66
CA LEU A 220 20.55 11.22 -0.57
C LEU A 220 19.73 10.04 0.00
N LEU A 221 20.32 9.23 0.87
CA LEU A 221 19.68 8.11 1.56
C LEU A 221 20.07 8.19 3.03
N GLU A 222 19.62 9.24 3.71
CA GLU A 222 19.28 9.10 5.12
C GLU A 222 18.24 7.98 5.19
N VAL A 223 18.64 6.85 5.75
CA VAL A 223 17.69 5.94 6.38
C VAL A 223 17.00 6.82 7.41
N VAL A 224 15.80 7.29 7.05
CA VAL A 224 14.84 7.80 8.00
C VAL A 224 14.51 6.58 8.87
N SER A 225 15.36 6.30 9.86
CA SER A 225 14.96 5.55 11.04
C SER A 225 13.63 6.16 11.42
N ASP A 226 12.58 5.36 11.36
CA ASP A 226 11.20 5.74 11.62
C ASP A 226 11.08 7.18 12.10
N ASN A 227 10.61 8.08 11.23
CA ASN A 227 10.18 9.42 11.62
C ASN A 227 8.91 9.33 12.51
N THR A 228 8.77 8.26 13.29
CA THR A 228 7.94 8.20 14.46
C THR A 228 8.57 9.19 15.45
N MET A 229 8.06 10.42 15.39
CA MET A 229 8.24 11.45 16.40
C MET A 229 7.98 10.93 17.83
N PHE A 230 7.35 9.76 17.96
CA PHE A 230 7.07 9.04 19.20
C PHE A 230 7.67 7.63 19.17
N PRO A 231 8.54 7.26 20.13
CA PRO A 231 8.99 5.88 20.32
C PRO A 231 7.81 4.92 20.51
N SER A 232 7.96 3.66 20.09
CA SER A 232 6.91 2.63 20.20
C SER A 232 6.38 2.41 21.62
N GLU A 233 7.25 2.63 22.63
CA GLU A 233 6.90 2.63 24.05
C GLU A 233 5.87 3.72 24.38
N VAL A 234 6.00 4.92 23.79
CA VAL A 234 5.04 6.01 23.96
C VAL A 234 3.73 5.67 23.25
N CYS A 235 3.78 5.09 22.06
CA CYS A 235 2.58 4.76 21.31
C CYS A 235 1.72 3.69 22.01
N ASN A 236 2.35 2.65 22.59
CA ASN A 236 1.64 1.48 23.09
C ASN A 236 1.55 1.37 24.62
N GLN A 237 2.47 1.98 25.38
CA GLN A 237 2.62 1.76 26.82
C GLN A 237 2.80 3.06 27.63
N GLY A 238 2.65 4.21 26.99
CA GLY A 238 2.83 5.52 27.60
C GLY A 238 1.64 6.43 27.39
N THR A 239 1.44 7.34 28.35
CA THR A 239 0.49 8.44 28.22
C THR A 239 1.21 9.71 27.77
N ILE A 240 0.64 10.42 26.80
CA ILE A 240 1.06 11.80 26.47
C ILE A 240 0.17 12.78 27.23
N LEU A 241 0.76 13.56 28.13
CA LEU A 241 0.08 14.62 28.86
C LEU A 241 0.13 15.93 28.07
N ILE A 242 -1.02 16.56 27.83
CA ILE A 242 -1.12 17.83 27.09
C ILE A 242 -1.66 18.91 28.03
N SER A 243 -0.82 19.88 28.42
CA SER A 243 -1.28 21.08 29.14
C SER A 243 -2.06 21.97 28.20
N GLY A 244 -3.19 22.54 28.64
CA GLY A 244 -4.12 23.22 27.73
C GLY A 244 -4.80 22.27 26.74
N GLY A 245 -4.85 20.96 27.04
CA GLY A 245 -5.27 19.91 26.12
C GLY A 245 -6.70 20.04 25.61
N CYS A 246 -7.59 20.69 26.38
CA CYS A 246 -8.98 20.94 25.97
C CYS A 246 -9.14 22.14 25.03
N GLY A 247 -8.05 22.82 24.64
CA GLY A 247 -8.08 23.87 23.63
C GLY A 247 -8.03 23.31 22.20
N GLY A 248 -8.32 24.14 21.20
CA GLY A 248 -8.39 23.70 19.80
C GLY A 248 -7.11 23.02 19.30
N LEU A 249 -5.92 23.54 19.67
CA LEU A 249 -4.65 22.92 19.32
C LEU A 249 -4.44 21.57 20.03
N GLY A 250 -4.76 21.48 21.32
CA GLY A 250 -4.60 20.25 22.11
C GLY A 250 -5.48 19.11 21.57
N LEU A 251 -6.74 19.39 21.26
CA LEU A 251 -7.67 18.44 20.66
C LEU A 251 -7.22 18.01 19.26
N THR A 252 -6.79 18.96 18.43
CA THR A 252 -6.30 18.68 17.07
C THR A 252 -5.03 17.82 17.10
N MET A 253 -4.08 18.17 17.97
CA MET A 253 -2.84 17.40 18.13
C MET A 253 -3.13 15.99 18.64
N SER A 254 -4.09 15.84 19.56
CA SER A 254 -4.50 14.54 20.09
C SER A 254 -5.04 13.63 18.99
N ARG A 255 -5.94 14.16 18.16
CA ARG A 255 -6.47 13.44 17.00
C ARG A 255 -5.37 13.03 16.05
N TRP A 256 -4.49 13.97 15.69
CA TRP A 256 -3.36 13.69 14.79
C TRP A 256 -2.42 12.61 15.36
N MET A 257 -2.12 12.64 16.66
CA MET A 257 -1.28 11.63 17.31
C MET A 257 -1.93 10.24 17.32
N ILE A 258 -3.24 10.15 17.50
CA ILE A 258 -3.97 8.87 17.42
C ILE A 258 -4.00 8.38 15.97
N GLU A 259 -4.48 9.21 15.03
CA GLU A 259 -4.73 8.84 13.64
C GLU A 259 -3.45 8.52 12.87
N GLN A 260 -2.41 9.34 13.05
CA GLN A 260 -1.20 9.31 12.21
C GLN A 260 0.00 8.67 12.88
N ARG A 261 0.02 8.63 14.23
CA ARG A 261 1.17 8.15 15.02
C ARG A 261 0.86 6.95 15.90
N GLY A 262 -0.42 6.55 16.00
CA GLY A 262 -0.84 5.36 16.73
C GLY A 262 -0.76 5.48 18.24
N VAL A 263 -0.75 6.70 18.80
CA VAL A 263 -0.76 6.91 20.25
C VAL A 263 -2.06 6.38 20.85
N LYS A 264 -1.95 5.55 21.89
CA LYS A 264 -3.11 4.91 22.53
C LYS A 264 -3.63 5.61 23.78
N HIS A 265 -2.80 6.38 24.49
CA HIS A 265 -3.20 7.03 25.74
C HIS A 265 -2.82 8.51 25.74
N ILE A 266 -3.81 9.38 25.91
CA ILE A 266 -3.64 10.83 25.98
C ILE A 266 -4.36 11.37 27.21
N ALA A 267 -3.69 12.24 27.96
CA ALA A 267 -4.29 12.98 29.07
C ALA A 267 -4.38 14.46 28.71
N LEU A 268 -5.60 14.99 28.58
CA LEU A 268 -5.88 16.40 28.34
C LEU A 268 -5.96 17.14 29.67
N MET A 269 -4.92 17.88 30.02
CA MET A 269 -4.90 18.69 31.22
C MET A 269 -5.42 20.10 30.93
N SER A 270 -6.42 20.54 31.70
CA SER A 270 -7.00 21.88 31.57
C SER A 270 -7.54 22.37 32.91
N ARG A 271 -7.75 23.69 33.04
CA ARG A 271 -8.51 24.25 34.16
C ARG A 271 -10.01 23.98 34.02
N ARG A 272 -10.49 23.82 32.78
CA ARG A 272 -11.88 23.46 32.47
C ARG A 272 -12.10 21.98 32.74
N THR A 273 -13.24 21.67 33.32
CA THR A 273 -13.71 20.31 33.59
C THR A 273 -14.18 19.61 32.31
N LEU A 274 -14.30 18.28 32.38
CA LEU A 274 -14.96 17.49 31.33
C LEU A 274 -16.40 17.96 31.11
N VAL A 275 -17.13 18.26 32.19
CA VAL A 275 -18.52 18.75 32.12
C VAL A 275 -18.60 20.03 31.29
N GLU A 276 -17.70 20.99 31.51
CA GLU A 276 -17.64 22.22 30.71
C GLU A 276 -17.22 21.97 29.26
N LEU A 277 -16.36 20.98 28.99
CA LEU A 277 -15.98 20.59 27.63
C LEU A 277 -17.13 19.95 26.85
N GLU A 278 -18.02 19.25 27.55
CA GLU A 278 -19.19 18.56 26.98
C GLU A 278 -20.43 19.44 26.84
N GLN A 279 -20.37 20.70 27.25
CA GLN A 279 -21.46 21.64 27.00
C GLN A 279 -21.48 22.05 25.51
N PRO A 280 -22.63 22.01 24.83
CA PRO A 280 -22.76 22.45 23.44
C PRO A 280 -22.40 23.92 23.20
N SER A 281 -22.46 24.75 24.26
CA SER A 281 -22.03 26.16 24.23
C SER A 281 -20.50 26.33 24.23
N ASN A 282 -19.74 25.26 24.49
CA ASN A 282 -18.30 25.30 24.48
C ASN A 282 -17.76 25.47 23.05
N PRO A 283 -16.89 26.45 22.76
CA PRO A 283 -16.36 26.65 21.41
C PRO A 283 -15.54 25.47 20.87
N GLN A 284 -15.09 24.54 21.72
CA GLN A 284 -14.34 23.33 21.36
C GLN A 284 -15.22 22.07 21.30
N TYR A 285 -16.54 22.18 21.47
CA TYR A 285 -17.46 21.03 21.56
C TYR A 285 -17.39 20.11 20.32
N ASP A 286 -17.41 20.67 19.11
CA ASP A 286 -17.35 19.90 17.87
C ASP A 286 -16.03 19.13 17.71
N ASP A 287 -14.90 19.76 18.08
CA ASP A 287 -13.59 19.12 18.01
C ASP A 287 -13.41 18.05 19.08
N TRP A 288 -14.02 18.21 20.25
CA TRP A 288 -14.12 17.17 21.28
C TRP A 288 -14.91 15.96 20.77
N LEU A 289 -16.07 16.17 20.13
CA LEU A 289 -16.85 15.09 19.52
C LEU A 289 -16.12 14.37 18.38
N ARG A 290 -15.30 15.10 17.61
CA ARG A 290 -14.41 14.48 16.61
C ARG A 290 -13.37 13.61 17.27
N LEU A 291 -12.72 14.09 18.34
CA LEU A 291 -11.73 13.31 19.08
C LEU A 291 -12.35 12.03 19.68
N LYS A 292 -13.55 12.10 20.26
CA LYS A 292 -14.25 10.89 20.79
C LYS A 292 -14.57 9.84 19.71
N ARG A 293 -14.82 10.26 18.46
CA ARG A 293 -14.98 9.32 17.35
C ARG A 293 -13.66 8.68 16.99
N THR A 294 -12.60 9.49 16.85
CA THR A 294 -11.24 9.01 16.61
C THR A 294 -10.79 7.99 17.68
N THR A 295 -11.08 8.22 18.97
CA THR A 295 -10.70 7.26 20.03
C THR A 295 -11.37 5.90 19.84
N THR A 296 -12.64 5.88 19.40
CA THR A 296 -13.39 4.65 19.15
C THR A 296 -12.86 3.91 17.91
N GLU A 297 -12.63 4.64 16.81
CA GLU A 297 -12.14 4.07 15.55
C GLU A 297 -10.74 3.44 15.67
N TYR A 298 -9.86 4.05 16.47
CA TYR A 298 -8.47 3.64 16.60
C TYR A 298 -8.18 2.86 17.89
N ASN A 299 -9.20 2.51 18.68
CA ASN A 299 -9.06 1.85 19.98
C ASN A 299 -8.02 2.56 20.88
N ALA A 300 -8.24 3.86 21.11
CA ALA A 300 -7.42 4.73 21.94
C ALA A 300 -8.24 5.30 23.10
N HIS A 301 -7.55 5.83 24.11
CA HIS A 301 -8.11 6.36 25.34
C HIS A 301 -7.66 7.80 25.57
N VAL A 302 -8.62 8.67 25.89
CA VAL A 302 -8.40 10.09 26.19
C VAL A 302 -9.03 10.41 27.54
N ASP A 303 -8.20 10.80 28.50
CA ASP A 303 -8.64 11.24 29.82
C ASP A 303 -8.62 12.77 29.91
N VAL A 304 -9.67 13.39 30.44
CA VAL A 304 -9.68 14.82 30.76
C VAL A 304 -9.36 14.99 32.23
N VAL A 305 -8.30 15.74 32.53
CA VAL A 305 -7.84 16.00 33.88
C VAL A 305 -7.92 17.48 34.18
N GLN A 306 -8.56 17.81 35.30
CA GLN A 306 -8.56 19.18 35.79
C GLN A 306 -7.31 19.48 36.63
N ALA A 307 -6.50 20.44 36.19
CA ALA A 307 -5.39 21.00 36.97
C ALA A 307 -4.97 22.38 36.42
N ASP A 308 -4.45 23.24 37.30
CA ASP A 308 -3.77 24.47 36.91
C ASP A 308 -2.27 24.19 36.72
N VAL A 309 -1.78 24.44 35.51
CA VAL A 309 -0.36 24.23 35.14
C VAL A 309 0.61 25.11 35.97
N THR A 310 0.12 26.18 36.60
CA THR A 310 0.93 27.05 37.45
C THR A 310 0.99 26.58 38.90
N ASN A 311 0.15 25.60 39.28
CA ASN A 311 0.07 25.07 40.63
C ASN A 311 0.94 23.81 40.76
N PHE A 312 2.07 23.95 41.44
CA PHE A 312 3.05 22.88 41.63
C PHE A 312 2.44 21.64 42.30
N GLN A 313 1.65 21.81 43.36
CA GLN A 313 1.10 20.67 44.11
C GLN A 313 0.13 19.88 43.22
N GLN A 314 -0.73 20.55 42.47
CA GLN A 314 -1.66 19.88 41.54
C GLN A 314 -0.92 19.09 40.45
N LEU A 315 0.16 19.65 39.90
CA LEU A 315 0.99 18.95 38.91
C LEU A 315 1.72 17.76 39.52
N HIS A 316 2.28 17.92 40.72
CA HIS A 316 2.96 16.85 41.44
C HIS A 316 2.03 15.67 41.69
N ASP A 317 0.85 15.93 42.28
CA ASP A 317 -0.15 14.90 42.57
C ASP A 317 -0.65 14.21 41.30
N LEU A 318 -0.80 14.99 40.22
CA LEU A 318 -1.18 14.47 38.91
C LEU A 318 -0.14 13.51 38.34
N ILE A 319 1.12 13.91 38.34
CA ILE A 319 2.22 13.10 37.81
C ILE A 319 2.37 11.82 38.63
N GLU A 320 2.34 11.91 39.97
CA GLU A 320 2.39 10.72 40.84
C GLU A 320 1.23 9.76 40.58
N ARG A 321 0.02 10.27 40.35
CA ARG A 321 -1.14 9.44 40.03
C ARG A 321 -0.94 8.66 38.73
N PHE A 322 -0.42 9.30 37.68
CA PHE A 322 -0.14 8.63 36.41
C PHE A 322 1.02 7.63 36.50
N GLN A 323 2.04 7.90 37.31
CA GLN A 323 3.13 6.95 37.52
C GLN A 323 2.67 5.61 38.14
N LYS A 324 1.54 5.61 38.85
CA LYS A 324 0.94 4.41 39.47
C LYS A 324 0.01 3.63 38.54
N THR A 325 -0.28 4.12 37.32
CA THR A 325 -1.13 3.41 36.36
C THR A 325 -0.31 2.49 35.47
N SER A 326 -0.98 1.60 34.72
CA SER A 326 -0.34 0.76 33.70
C SER A 326 0.23 1.56 32.52
N TYR A 327 -0.07 2.87 32.42
CA TYR A 327 0.30 3.76 31.33
C TYR A 327 0.91 5.05 31.88
N PRO A 328 2.17 5.02 32.38
CA PRO A 328 2.82 6.19 32.94
C PRO A 328 3.01 7.30 31.90
N ILE A 329 3.16 8.54 32.35
CA ILE A 329 3.45 9.66 31.44
C ILE A 329 4.83 9.43 30.80
N ARG A 330 4.87 9.38 29.47
CA ARG A 330 6.10 9.23 28.66
C ARG A 330 6.38 10.40 27.74
N GLY A 331 5.44 11.35 27.65
CA GLY A 331 5.61 12.58 26.88
C GLY A 331 4.75 13.69 27.46
N ILE A 332 5.24 14.93 27.37
CA ILE A 332 4.52 16.13 27.79
C ILE A 332 4.51 17.10 26.62
N ILE A 333 3.32 17.61 26.29
CA ILE A 333 3.12 18.69 25.33
C ILE A 333 2.58 19.89 26.11
N HIS A 334 3.31 21.00 26.10
CA HIS A 334 2.88 22.22 26.74
C HIS A 334 2.12 23.11 25.75
N SER A 335 0.79 23.12 25.81
CA SER A 335 -0.07 23.98 24.97
C SER A 335 -0.97 24.92 25.77
N ALA A 336 -0.72 25.06 27.08
CA ALA A 336 -1.43 25.99 27.93
C ALA A 336 -1.16 27.43 27.49
N VAL A 337 -2.22 28.17 27.22
CA VAL A 337 -2.14 29.58 26.84
C VAL A 337 -3.36 30.34 27.34
N VAL A 338 -3.12 31.57 27.77
CA VAL A 338 -4.14 32.60 27.94
C VAL A 338 -3.75 33.73 26.99
N ALA A 339 -4.65 34.05 26.06
CA ALA A 339 -4.42 35.10 25.07
C ALA A 339 -5.21 36.34 25.46
N GLU A 340 -4.50 37.41 25.77
CA GLU A 340 -5.05 38.74 26.02
C GLU A 340 -4.22 39.79 25.28
N ASP A 341 -4.51 39.94 23.99
CA ASP A 341 -3.75 40.83 23.12
C ASP A 341 -4.07 42.30 23.43
N ARG A 342 -3.01 43.11 23.54
CA ARG A 342 -3.08 44.57 23.77
C ARG A 342 -2.01 45.27 22.93
N THR A 343 -2.27 46.52 22.58
CA THR A 343 -1.24 47.40 22.04
C THR A 343 -0.20 47.72 23.14
N LEU A 344 1.03 48.08 22.74
CA LEU A 344 2.11 48.36 23.68
C LEU A 344 1.73 49.41 24.73
N ASN A 345 1.01 50.46 24.32
CA ASN A 345 0.58 51.55 25.20
C ASN A 345 -0.50 51.14 26.22
N ASN A 346 -1.24 50.06 25.95
CA ASN A 346 -2.34 49.58 26.79
C ASN A 346 -1.97 48.32 27.58
N LEU A 347 -0.72 47.88 27.48
CA LEU A 347 -0.21 46.71 28.20
C LEU A 347 0.08 47.11 29.65
N THR A 348 -0.53 46.40 30.60
CA THR A 348 -0.32 46.63 32.04
C THR A 348 0.35 45.44 32.69
N GLN A 349 0.89 45.64 33.90
CA GLN A 349 1.47 44.57 34.70
C GLN A 349 0.45 43.46 35.02
N GLU A 350 -0.83 43.80 35.17
CA GLU A 350 -1.91 42.83 35.40
C GLU A 350 -2.08 41.90 34.19
N HIS A 351 -2.11 42.44 32.97
CA HIS A 351 -2.18 41.63 31.74
C HIS A 351 -0.97 40.68 31.62
N LEU A 352 0.25 41.17 31.91
CA LEU A 352 1.45 40.34 31.90
C LEU A 352 1.40 39.24 32.96
N SER A 353 0.88 39.55 34.14
CA SER A 353 0.69 38.59 35.24
C SER A 353 -0.37 37.53 34.92
N LEU A 354 -1.24 37.77 33.95
CA LEU A 354 -2.21 36.80 33.47
C LEU A 354 -1.63 35.87 32.38
N VAL A 355 -0.93 36.43 31.39
CA VAL A 355 -0.52 35.68 30.18
C VAL A 355 0.80 34.94 30.33
N LEU A 356 1.74 35.44 31.15
CA LEU A 356 3.06 34.84 31.33
C LEU A 356 3.06 33.55 32.15
N PRO A 357 2.36 33.46 33.31
CA PRO A 357 2.51 32.31 34.20
C PRO A 357 2.21 30.96 33.56
N PRO A 358 1.13 30.78 32.76
CA PRO A 358 0.84 29.51 32.11
C PRO A 358 1.99 29.00 31.25
N LYS A 359 2.71 29.88 30.54
CA LYS A 359 3.80 29.51 29.62
C LYS A 359 5.18 29.45 30.26
N VAL A 360 5.48 30.35 31.20
CA VAL A 360 6.83 30.50 31.76
C VAL A 360 6.99 29.69 33.04
N ARG A 361 6.01 29.77 33.95
CA ARG A 361 6.04 29.05 35.22
C ARG A 361 5.47 27.64 35.09
N GLY A 362 4.52 27.46 34.16
CA GLY A 362 3.88 26.17 33.92
C GLY A 362 4.61 25.26 32.94
N ALA A 363 5.57 25.76 32.17
CA ALA A 363 6.48 24.93 31.38
C ALA A 363 7.69 24.56 32.23
#